data_AF-A0A522VBR0-F1
#
_entry.id   AF-A0A522VBR0-F1
#
_cell.length_a   1.000
_cell.length_b   1.000
_cell.length_c   1.000
_cell.angle_alpha   90.00
_cell.angle_beta   90.00
_cell.angle_gamma   90.00
#
_symmetry.space_group_name_H-M   'P 1'
#
loop_
_entity.id
_entity.type
_entity.pdbx_description
1 polymer ?
#
loop_
_entity_poly.entity_id
_entity_poly.type
_entity_poly.pdbx_seq_one_letter_code
_entity_poly.pdbx_strand_id
1 'polypeptide(L)'
;MNRHAVLLIVSTLAAAPVLAGSPELETAIQLLKDMRADKCLQQGVRARILLAHRSHDQNTLEQLSPQLETINGRLKPFEDRMQPLKIAINQSSADKQAFDAALLKQGECK
;
A
#
# COMPACT_ATOMS: atom_id res chain seq x y z
N MET A 1 -23.15 -20.48 58.78
CA MET A 1 -21.79 -20.72 58.26
C MET A 1 -21.87 -20.86 56.74
N ASN A 2 -20.89 -20.28 56.04
CA ASN A 2 -20.56 -20.37 54.60
C ASN A 2 -21.58 -19.69 53.66
N ARG A 3 -21.42 -18.44 53.17
CA ARG A 3 -20.30 -17.75 52.50
C ARG A 3 -19.70 -18.53 51.31
N HIS A 4 -20.34 -18.41 50.14
CA HIS A 4 -19.63 -18.52 48.87
C HIS A 4 -19.79 -17.22 48.08
N ALA A 5 -18.64 -16.61 47.89
CA ALA A 5 -18.40 -15.45 47.05
C ALA A 5 -18.14 -15.91 45.60
N VAL A 6 -17.94 -14.89 44.75
CA VAL A 6 -17.32 -14.91 43.43
C VAL A 6 -18.28 -15.12 42.27
N LEU A 7 -18.67 -14.00 41.65
CA LEU A 7 -18.53 -13.85 40.22
C LEU A 7 -18.33 -12.36 39.86
N LEU A 8 -17.06 -11.94 39.79
CA LEU A 8 -16.67 -10.69 39.17
C LEU A 8 -16.74 -10.87 37.65
N ILE A 9 -17.86 -10.48 37.04
CA ILE A 9 -17.91 -10.28 35.59
C ILE A 9 -17.35 -8.88 35.32
N VAL A 10 -16.03 -8.82 35.14
CA VAL A 10 -15.36 -7.69 34.51
C VAL A 10 -15.63 -7.78 33.01
N SER A 11 -16.75 -7.21 32.57
CA SER A 11 -16.98 -6.93 31.15
C SER A 11 -16.46 -5.55 30.83
N THR A 12 -15.14 -5.37 30.89
CA THR A 12 -14.49 -4.26 30.18
C THR A 12 -14.48 -4.60 28.69
N LEU A 13 -15.62 -4.38 28.02
CA LEU A 13 -15.62 -4.23 26.57
C LEU A 13 -15.03 -2.85 26.29
N ALA A 14 -13.69 -2.79 26.21
CA ALA A 14 -13.02 -1.68 25.58
C ALA A 14 -13.45 -1.70 24.12
N ALA A 15 -14.49 -0.93 23.79
CA ALA A 15 -14.78 -0.56 22.43
C ALA A 15 -13.56 0.26 21.96
N ALA A 16 -12.61 -0.42 21.33
CA ALA A 16 -11.59 0.24 20.56
C ALA A 16 -12.33 1.19 19.60
N PRO A 17 -11.94 2.47 19.51
CA PRO A 17 -12.50 3.32 18.48
C PRO A 17 -12.11 2.66 17.16
N VAL A 18 -13.10 2.07 16.49
CA VAL A 18 -12.99 1.80 15.06
C VAL A 18 -12.83 3.19 14.48
N LEU A 19 -11.59 3.60 14.24
CA LEU A 19 -11.25 4.69 13.33
C LEU A 19 -11.83 4.26 11.98
N ALA A 20 -13.12 4.53 11.79
CA ALA A 20 -13.77 4.41 10.49
C ALA A 20 -13.05 5.42 9.61
N GLY A 21 -12.19 4.90 8.74
CA GLY A 21 -11.45 5.71 7.80
C GLY A 21 -12.39 6.51 6.91
N SER A 22 -11.91 7.62 6.36
CA SER A 22 -12.66 8.31 5.32
C SER A 22 -12.86 7.41 4.08
N PRO A 23 -13.94 7.62 3.29
CA PRO A 23 -14.13 6.93 2.01
C PRO A 23 -12.92 7.10 1.07
N GLU A 24 -12.25 8.26 1.15
CA GLU A 24 -11.02 8.55 0.42
C GLU A 24 -9.87 7.64 0.87
N LEU A 25 -9.72 7.41 2.17
CA LEU A 25 -8.73 6.47 2.72
C LEU A 25 -9.00 5.04 2.23
N GLU A 26 -10.25 4.57 2.31
CA GLU A 26 -10.60 3.22 1.86
C GLU A 26 -10.31 3.03 0.37
N THR A 27 -10.70 4.02 -0.45
CA THR A 27 -10.44 4.03 -1.89
C THR A 27 -8.93 4.02 -2.18
N ALA A 28 -8.15 4.82 -1.46
CA ALA A 28 -6.70 4.88 -1.64
C ALA A 28 -6.04 3.56 -1.23
N ILE A 29 -6.46 2.94 -0.13
CA ILE A 29 -5.97 1.61 0.29
C ILE A 29 -6.29 0.55 -0.77
N GLN A 30 -7.48 0.60 -1.38
CA GLN A 30 -7.83 -0.31 -2.45
C GLN A 30 -6.95 -0.10 -3.70
N LEU A 31 -6.73 1.16 -4.11
CA LEU A 31 -5.82 1.45 -5.22
C LEU A 31 -4.40 0.97 -4.96
N LEU A 32 -3.90 1.06 -3.72
CA LEU A 32 -2.59 0.52 -3.35
C LEU A 32 -2.52 -1.00 -3.53
N LYS A 33 -3.60 -1.73 -3.20
CA LYS A 33 -3.68 -3.18 -3.43
C LYS A 33 -3.68 -3.49 -4.92
N ASP A 34 -4.50 -2.78 -5.69
CA ASP A 34 -4.69 -3.03 -7.11
C ASP A 34 -3.40 -2.78 -7.90
N MET A 35 -2.62 -1.76 -7.53
CA MET A 35 -1.35 -1.45 -8.20
C MET A 35 -0.16 -2.30 -7.72
N ARG A 36 -0.30 -3.08 -6.63
CA ARG A 36 0.84 -3.74 -5.97
C ARG A 36 1.61 -4.64 -6.91
N ALA A 37 0.91 -5.51 -7.65
CA ALA A 37 1.54 -6.47 -8.54
C ALA A 37 2.38 -5.77 -9.61
N ASP A 38 1.83 -4.72 -10.23
CA ASP A 38 2.54 -3.94 -11.24
C ASP A 38 3.69 -3.11 -10.65
N LYS A 39 3.55 -2.58 -9.42
CA LYS A 39 4.65 -1.90 -8.72
C LYS A 39 5.81 -2.85 -8.43
N CYS A 40 5.53 -4.09 -8.01
CA CYS A 40 6.57 -5.09 -7.79
C CYS A 40 7.24 -5.52 -9.08
N LEU A 41 6.46 -5.71 -10.15
CA LEU A 41 7.02 -6.00 -11.47
C LEU A 41 7.90 -4.84 -11.97
N GLN A 42 7.44 -3.59 -11.80
CA GLN A 42 8.21 -2.39 -12.14
C GLN A 42 9.55 -2.34 -11.41
N GLN A 43 9.57 -2.63 -10.11
CA GLN A 43 10.79 -2.67 -9.31
C GLN A 43 11.78 -3.73 -9.83
N GLY A 44 11.30 -4.94 -10.11
CA GLY A 44 12.13 -6.02 -10.66
C GLY A 44 12.69 -5.70 -12.04
N VAL A 45 11.88 -5.16 -12.94
CA VAL A 45 12.32 -4.75 -14.28
C VAL A 45 13.34 -3.62 -14.20
N ARG A 46 13.11 -2.59 -13.35
CA ARG A 46 14.08 -1.50 -13.12
C ARG A 46 15.40 -2.02 -12.59
N ALA A 47 15.39 -2.94 -11.63
CA ALA A 47 16.62 -3.54 -11.09
C ALA A 47 17.42 -4.26 -12.19
N ARG A 48 16.73 -5.03 -13.04
CA ARG A 48 17.38 -5.72 -14.18
C ARG A 48 17.91 -4.76 -15.23
N ILE A 49 17.21 -3.66 -15.52
CA ILE A 49 17.69 -2.59 -16.41
C ILE A 49 18.97 -1.96 -15.84
N LEU A 50 19.01 -1.67 -14.53
CA LEU A 50 20.21 -1.12 -13.89
C LEU A 50 21.41 -2.06 -13.98
N LEU A 51 21.18 -3.37 -13.81
CA LEU A 51 22.22 -4.39 -13.98
C LEU A 51 22.70 -4.46 -15.44
N ALA A 52 21.78 -4.52 -16.40
CA ALA A 52 22.09 -4.56 -17.83
C ALA A 52 22.84 -3.31 -18.28
N HIS A 53 22.44 -2.13 -17.78
CA HIS A 53 23.15 -0.88 -18.03
C HIS A 53 24.59 -0.92 -17.51
N ARG A 54 24.79 -1.42 -16.28
CA ARG A 54 26.12 -1.56 -15.68
C ARG A 54 27.01 -2.56 -16.43
N SER A 55 26.44 -3.61 -17.02
CA SER A 55 27.17 -4.62 -17.78
C SER A 55 27.27 -4.32 -19.27
N HIS A 56 26.77 -3.16 -19.73
CA HIS A 56 26.64 -2.82 -21.15
C HIS A 56 25.90 -3.89 -21.99
N ASP A 57 24.94 -4.59 -21.38
CA ASP A 57 24.12 -5.60 -22.04
C ASP A 57 22.96 -4.93 -22.79
N GLN A 58 23.27 -4.49 -24.01
CA GLN A 58 22.33 -3.76 -24.87
C GLN A 58 21.10 -4.60 -25.25
N ASN A 59 21.28 -5.91 -25.46
CA ASN A 59 20.18 -6.81 -25.80
C ASN A 59 19.14 -6.87 -24.68
N THR A 60 19.59 -7.00 -23.43
CA THR A 60 18.69 -6.99 -22.27
C THR A 60 18.01 -5.63 -22.10
N LEU A 61 18.70 -4.51 -22.35
CA LEU A 61 18.09 -3.18 -22.30
C LEU A 61 16.97 -3.01 -23.33
N GLU A 62 17.19 -3.45 -24.57
CA GLU A 62 16.19 -3.39 -25.66
C GLU A 62 14.97 -4.26 -25.36
N GLN A 63 15.15 -5.40 -24.69
CA GLN A 63 14.06 -6.29 -24.29
C GLN A 63 13.27 -5.76 -23.08
N LEU A 64 13.94 -5.15 -22.10
CA LEU A 64 13.31 -4.74 -20.85
C LEU A 64 12.68 -3.34 -20.89
N SER A 65 13.19 -2.43 -21.74
CA SER A 65 12.65 -1.06 -21.84
C SER A 65 11.17 -1.03 -22.24
N PRO A 66 10.71 -1.79 -23.27
CA PRO A 66 9.29 -1.84 -23.62
C PRO A 66 8.41 -2.45 -22.52
N GLN A 67 8.94 -3.41 -21.76
CA GLN A 67 8.24 -3.99 -20.61
C GLN A 67 8.02 -2.93 -19.53
N LEU A 68 9.04 -2.12 -19.23
CA LEU A 68 8.93 -1.02 -18.28
C LEU A 68 7.89 0.01 -18.73
N GLU A 69 7.89 0.38 -20.01
CA GLU A 69 6.89 1.31 -20.58
C GLU A 69 5.47 0.76 -20.45
N THR A 70 5.28 -0.52 -20.76
CA THR A 70 3.98 -1.19 -20.63
C THR A 70 3.50 -1.17 -19.17
N ILE A 71 4.38 -1.47 -18.21
CA ILE A 71 4.06 -1.43 -16.78
C ILE A 71 3.70 0.01 -16.36
N ASN A 72 4.47 1.01 -16.79
CA ASN A 72 4.19 2.41 -16.51
C ASN A 72 2.81 2.82 -17.08
N GLY A 73 2.47 2.36 -18.28
CA GLY A 73 1.16 2.58 -18.89
C GLY A 73 0.01 2.02 -18.07
N ARG A 74 0.17 0.82 -17.49
CA ARG A 74 -0.83 0.23 -16.59
C ARG A 74 -0.93 0.97 -15.26
N LEU A 75 0.19 1.42 -14.69
CA LEU A 75 0.23 2.11 -13.39
C LEU A 75 -0.32 3.53 -13.45
N LYS A 76 -0.14 4.23 -14.57
CA LYS A 76 -0.45 5.67 -14.71
C LYS A 76 -1.88 6.04 -14.28
N PRO A 77 -2.95 5.35 -14.73
CA PRO A 77 -4.32 5.66 -14.30
C PRO A 77 -4.53 5.56 -12.79
N PHE A 78 -3.84 4.63 -12.12
CA PHE A 78 -3.92 4.47 -10.67
C PHE A 78 -3.18 5.60 -9.94
N GLU A 79 -2.02 6.01 -10.46
CA GLU A 79 -1.25 7.15 -9.92
C GLU A 79 -2.02 8.48 -10.06
N ASP A 80 -2.64 8.69 -11.23
CA ASP A 80 -3.44 9.87 -11.52
C ASP A 80 -4.68 9.93 -10.58
N ARG A 81 -5.31 8.78 -10.28
CA ARG A 81 -6.41 8.69 -9.28
C ARG A 81 -5.94 8.83 -7.83
N MET A 82 -4.71 8.41 -7.53
CA MET A 82 -4.14 8.47 -6.18
C MET A 82 -3.82 9.90 -5.74
N GLN A 83 -3.41 10.78 -6.66
CA GLN A 83 -3.06 12.16 -6.31
C GLN A 83 -4.15 12.93 -5.55
N PRO A 84 -5.40 13.06 -6.06
CA PRO A 84 -6.45 13.78 -5.34
C PRO A 84 -6.80 13.13 -4.01
N LEU A 85 -6.77 11.79 -3.92
CA LEU A 85 -7.03 11.07 -2.67
C LEU A 85 -5.97 11.38 -1.62
N LYS A 86 -4.69 11.43 -2.00
CA LYS A 86 -3.60 11.82 -1.08
C LYS A 86 -3.78 13.25 -0.55
N ILE A 87 -4.30 14.17 -1.37
CA ILE A 87 -4.58 15.55 -0.92
C ILE A 87 -5.66 15.52 0.16
N ALA A 88 -6.77 14.81 -0.06
CA ALA A 88 -7.85 14.68 0.91
C ALA A 88 -7.39 13.98 2.21
N ILE A 89 -6.70 12.85 2.09
CA ILE A 89 -6.15 12.09 3.21
C ILE A 89 -5.21 12.94 4.07
N ASN A 90 -4.38 13.77 3.46
CA ASN A 90 -3.43 14.63 4.18
C ASN A 90 -4.09 15.73 5.02
N GLN A 91 -5.39 16.00 4.82
CA GLN A 91 -6.14 16.96 5.65
C GLN A 91 -6.51 16.36 7.01
N SER A 92 -6.51 15.03 7.15
CA SER A 92 -6.78 14.30 8.39
C SER A 92 -5.52 13.63 8.88
N SER A 93 -5.05 13.99 10.08
CA SER A 93 -3.86 13.37 10.67
C SER A 93 -4.05 11.87 10.93
N ALA A 94 -5.27 11.46 11.27
CA ALA A 94 -5.63 10.06 11.45
C ALA A 94 -5.60 9.27 10.13
N ASP A 95 -6.20 9.81 9.07
CA ASP A 95 -6.23 9.12 7.77
C ASP A 95 -4.82 9.05 7.17
N LYS A 96 -4.02 10.11 7.32
CA LYS A 96 -2.63 10.12 6.90
C LYS A 96 -1.83 9.00 7.58
N GLN A 97 -1.94 8.86 8.91
CA GLN A 97 -1.25 7.79 9.64
C GLN A 97 -1.70 6.40 9.17
N ALA A 98 -3.00 6.20 8.95
CA ALA A 98 -3.54 4.94 8.46
C ALA A 98 -3.07 4.64 7.02
N PHE A 99 -3.01 5.65 6.16
CA PHE A 99 -2.51 5.53 4.80
C PHE A 99 -1.01 5.20 4.77
N ASP A 100 -0.20 5.87 5.59
CA ASP A 100 1.23 5.59 5.72
C ASP A 100 1.48 4.16 6.22
N ALA A 101 0.69 3.68 7.18
CA ALA A 101 0.74 2.28 7.63
C ALA A 101 0.35 1.29 6.51
N ALA A 102 -0.61 1.66 5.66
CA ALA A 102 -0.98 0.84 4.50
C ALA A 102 0.13 0.82 3.44
N LEU A 103 0.82 1.94 3.20
CA LEU A 103 1.98 2.01 2.31
C LEU A 103 3.09 1.07 2.77
N LEU A 104 3.40 1.02 4.07
CA LEU A 104 4.39 0.09 4.61
C LEU A 104 4.00 -1.38 4.37
N LYS A 105 2.72 -1.73 4.59
CA LYS A 105 2.23 -3.11 4.37
C LYS A 105 2.22 -3.53 2.89
N GLN A 106 1.97 -2.60 1.97
CA GLN A 106 1.88 -2.90 0.54
C GLN A 106 3.20 -2.70 -0.22
N GLY A 107 4.14 -1.95 0.36
CA GLY A 107 5.43 -1.62 -0.27
C GLY A 107 6.43 -2.77 -0.32
N GLU A 108 6.20 -3.84 0.44
CA GLU A 108 7.02 -5.05 0.37
C GLU A 108 6.68 -5.88 -0.87
N CYS A 109 7.63 -5.93 -1.79
CA CYS A 109 7.65 -6.88 -2.90
C CYS A 109 8.48 -8.10 -2.45
N LYS A 110 7.83 -9.27 -2.44
CA LYS A 110 8.44 -10.55 -2.07
C LYS A 110 9.28 -11.12 -3.19
#